data_AF-A0A1I7TWR2-F1
#
_entry.id   AF-A0A1I7TWR2-F1
#
_cell.length_a   1.000
_cell.length_b   1.000
_cell.length_c   1.000
_cell.angle_alpha   90.00
_cell.angle_beta   90.00
_cell.angle_gamma   90.00
#
_symmetry.space_group_name_H-M   'P 1'
#
loop_
_entity.id
_entity.type
_entity.pdbx_description
1 polymer ?
#
loop_
_entity_poly.entity_id
_entity_poly.type
_entity_poly.pdbx_seq_one_letter_code
_entity_poly.pdbx_strand_id
1 'polypeptide(L)'
;MKEQMSVEAFLASGSLEEEDRKKKGIQIISIQDLYKDLDRRLFLLGARSPFPNGYMRVSMRELKTATARDLERIKAHYKDLQQKIMDIQMEHWKICFVWYLDTSKAEWRIREFGRMILGTDRRRN
;
A
#
# COMPACT_ATOMS: atom_id res chain seq x y z
N MET A 1 -30.16 -25.75 -18.92
CA MET A 1 -30.33 -25.77 -17.45
C MET A 1 -29.77 -24.46 -16.91
N LYS A 2 -30.60 -23.62 -16.28
CA LYS A 2 -30.14 -22.40 -15.62
C LYS A 2 -29.77 -22.76 -14.19
N GLU A 3 -28.50 -22.59 -13.83
CA GLU A 3 -28.02 -22.75 -12.46
C GLU A 3 -28.71 -21.73 -11.56
N GLN A 4 -29.57 -22.20 -10.65
CA GLN A 4 -30.03 -21.41 -9.52
C GLN A 4 -28.90 -21.38 -8.49
N MET A 5 -28.10 -20.31 -8.51
CA MET A 5 -27.23 -20.01 -7.37
C MET A 5 -28.11 -19.80 -6.13
N SER A 6 -27.78 -20.52 -5.05
CA SER A 6 -28.35 -20.29 -3.72
C SER A 6 -28.07 -18.85 -3.28
N VAL A 7 -29.06 -18.21 -2.63
CA VAL A 7 -28.93 -16.87 -2.04
C VAL A 7 -27.74 -16.80 -1.07
N GLU A 8 -27.43 -17.89 -0.37
CA GLU A 8 -26.28 -18.00 0.52
C GLU A 8 -24.96 -17.93 -0.24
N ALA A 9 -24.87 -18.56 -1.41
CA ALA A 9 -23.68 -18.52 -2.27
C ALA A 9 -23.45 -17.11 -2.85
N PHE A 10 -24.52 -16.40 -3.19
CA PHE A 10 -24.46 -15.01 -3.67
C PHE A 10 -24.05 -14.02 -2.56
N LEU A 11 -24.59 -14.18 -1.35
CA LEU A 11 -24.19 -13.35 -0.20
C LEU A 11 -22.74 -13.62 0.23
N ALA A 12 -22.30 -14.89 0.17
CA ALA A 12 -20.91 -15.26 0.43
C ALA A 12 -19.94 -14.74 -0.63
N SER A 13 -20.30 -14.76 -1.92
CA SER A 13 -19.46 -14.20 -2.99
C SER A 13 -19.30 -12.68 -2.84
N GLY A 14 -20.35 -11.97 -2.47
CA GLY A 14 -20.29 -10.53 -2.21
C GLY A 14 -19.38 -10.16 -1.04
N SER A 15 -19.35 -10.97 0.03
CA SER A 15 -18.47 -10.71 1.18
C SER A 15 -17.00 -10.99 0.87
N LEU A 16 -16.71 -12.01 0.06
CA LEU A 16 -15.35 -12.34 -0.39
C LEU A 16 -14.77 -11.25 -1.30
N GLU A 17 -15.55 -10.77 -2.28
CA GLU A 17 -15.14 -9.68 -3.15
C GLU A 17 -14.82 -8.39 -2.38
N GLU A 18 -15.61 -8.09 -1.34
CA GLU A 18 -15.38 -6.93 -0.49
C GLU A 18 -14.12 -7.09 0.38
N GLU A 19 -13.87 -8.29 0.90
CA GLU A 19 -12.66 -8.58 1.66
C GLU A 19 -11.41 -8.47 0.80
N ASP A 20 -11.45 -8.96 -0.44
CA ASP A 20 -10.35 -8.87 -1.39
C ASP A 20 -10.10 -7.43 -1.83
N ARG A 21 -11.16 -6.65 -2.10
CA ARG A 21 -11.06 -5.20 -2.37
C ARG A 21 -10.36 -4.48 -1.24
N LYS A 22 -10.72 -4.79 0.01
CA LYS A 22 -10.12 -4.22 1.22
C LYS A 22 -8.66 -4.61 1.35
N LYS A 23 -8.31 -5.90 1.22
CA LYS A 23 -6.92 -6.39 1.30
C LYS A 23 -6.05 -5.72 0.25
N LYS A 24 -6.50 -5.70 -1.01
CA LYS A 24 -5.81 -5.05 -2.12
C LYS A 24 -5.62 -3.56 -1.86
N GLY A 25 -6.66 -2.89 -1.38
CA GLY A 25 -6.63 -1.49 -0.99
C GLY A 25 -5.58 -1.14 0.05
N ILE A 26 -5.52 -1.92 1.13
CA ILE A 26 -4.52 -1.77 2.20
C ILE A 26 -3.11 -2.01 1.66
N GLN A 27 -2.92 -3.02 0.80
CA GLN A 27 -1.61 -3.31 0.19
C GLN A 27 -1.12 -2.13 -0.67
N ILE A 28 -1.98 -1.54 -1.49
CA ILE A 28 -1.63 -0.37 -2.31
C ILE A 28 -1.19 0.79 -1.41
N ILE A 29 -1.96 1.09 -0.35
CA ILE A 29 -1.60 2.16 0.59
C ILE A 29 -0.23 1.89 1.23
N SER A 30 -0.02 0.65 1.71
CA SER A 30 1.23 0.26 2.34
C SER A 30 2.44 0.42 1.41
N ILE A 31 2.30 0.13 0.11
CA ILE A 31 3.35 0.39 -0.89
C ILE A 31 3.59 1.89 -1.05
N GLN A 32 2.54 2.72 -1.08
CA GLN A 32 2.69 4.17 -1.16
C GLN A 32 3.39 4.75 0.07
N ASP A 33 3.12 4.20 1.26
CA ASP A 33 3.78 4.64 2.49
C ASP A 33 5.25 4.24 2.52
N LEU A 34 5.60 3.08 1.97
CA LEU A 34 6.99 2.71 1.72
C LEU A 34 7.67 3.70 0.77
N TYR A 35 6.99 4.18 -0.29
CA TYR A 35 7.57 5.22 -1.16
C TYR A 35 7.95 6.48 -0.39
N LYS A 36 7.03 6.99 0.44
CA LYS A 36 7.28 8.18 1.25
C LYS A 36 8.43 7.98 2.23
N ASP A 37 8.51 6.79 2.85
CA ASP A 37 9.60 6.46 3.77
C ASP A 37 10.95 6.43 3.04
N LEU A 38 11.03 5.74 1.90
CA LEU A 38 12.22 5.67 1.07
C LEU A 38 12.68 7.06 0.62
N ASP A 39 11.76 7.91 0.14
CA ASP A 39 12.08 9.27 -0.28
C ASP A 39 12.70 10.08 0.86
N ARG A 40 12.08 10.02 2.04
CA ARG A 40 12.57 10.71 3.23
C ARG A 40 13.97 10.23 3.59
N ARG A 41 14.22 8.92 3.55
CA ARG A 41 15.54 8.36 3.90
C ARG A 41 16.61 8.73 2.89
N LEU A 42 16.30 8.67 1.60
CA LEU A 42 17.24 9.07 0.54
C LEU A 42 17.55 10.55 0.60
N PHE A 43 16.55 11.39 0.86
CA PHE A 43 16.74 12.81 1.11
C PHE A 43 17.71 13.05 2.27
N LEU A 44 17.52 12.35 3.40
CA LEU A 44 18.42 12.45 4.55
C LEU A 44 19.85 11.97 4.24
N LEU A 45 20.00 10.89 3.46
CA LEU A 45 21.31 10.39 3.01
C LEU A 45 22.05 11.36 2.08
N GLY A 46 21.32 12.13 1.27
CA GLY A 46 21.89 13.07 0.31
C GLY A 46 22.90 12.37 -0.62
N ALA A 47 24.11 12.92 -0.71
CA ALA A 47 25.19 12.38 -1.56
C ALA A 47 25.67 10.97 -1.15
N ARG A 48 25.32 10.49 0.05
CA ARG A 48 25.63 9.14 0.53
C ARG A 48 24.59 8.10 0.11
N SER A 49 23.54 8.54 -0.60
CA SER A 49 22.53 7.65 -1.14
C SER A 49 23.17 6.67 -2.14
N PRO A 50 22.93 5.35 -2.01
CA PRO A 50 23.33 4.38 -3.03
C PRO A 50 22.48 4.49 -4.30
N PHE A 51 21.43 5.32 -4.28
CA PHE A 51 20.51 5.58 -5.38
C PHE A 51 20.60 7.06 -5.77
N PRO A 52 21.63 7.49 -6.52
CA PRO A 52 21.84 8.89 -6.88
C PRO A 52 20.70 9.47 -7.74
N ASN A 53 20.02 8.60 -8.49
CA ASN A 53 18.86 8.96 -9.33
C ASN A 53 17.51 8.56 -8.70
N GLY A 54 17.51 8.22 -7.41
CA GLY A 54 16.35 7.63 -6.75
C GLY A 54 16.09 6.17 -7.16
N TYR A 55 14.91 5.67 -6.83
CA TYR A 55 14.47 4.30 -7.10
C TYR A 55 13.26 4.30 -8.04
N MET A 56 13.13 3.24 -8.84
CA MET A 56 12.01 3.10 -9.76
C MET A 56 10.72 2.79 -8.99
N ARG A 57 9.65 3.55 -9.28
CA ARG A 57 8.32 3.32 -8.70
C ARG A 57 7.40 2.64 -9.69
N VAL A 58 6.59 1.72 -9.18
CA VAL A 58 5.44 1.19 -9.93
C VAL A 58 4.34 2.24 -9.94
N SER A 59 3.76 2.50 -11.11
CA SER A 59 2.72 3.52 -11.25
C SER A 59 1.43 3.14 -10.53
N MET A 60 0.63 4.15 -10.17
CA MET A 60 -0.68 3.90 -9.53
C MET A 60 -1.62 3.08 -10.42
N ARG A 61 -1.52 3.23 -11.74
CA ARG A 61 -2.31 2.44 -12.70
C ARG A 61 -1.94 0.97 -12.59
N GLU A 62 -0.65 0.66 -12.60
CA GLU A 62 -0.15 -0.72 -12.46
C GLU A 62 -0.51 -1.32 -11.10
N LEU A 63 -0.39 -0.57 -10.01
CA LEU A 63 -0.79 -1.03 -8.67
C LEU A 63 -2.29 -1.40 -8.61
N LYS A 64 -3.15 -0.63 -9.28
CA LYS A 64 -4.60 -0.91 -9.33
C LYS A 64 -4.91 -2.16 -10.17
N THR A 65 -4.17 -2.41 -11.24
CA THR A 65 -4.39 -3.58 -12.12
C THR A 65 -3.65 -4.84 -11.65
N ALA A 66 -2.66 -4.71 -10.77
CA ALA A 66 -1.88 -5.81 -10.23
C ALA A 66 -2.73 -6.83 -9.45
N THR A 67 -2.29 -8.09 -9.49
CA THR A 67 -2.85 -9.16 -8.65
C THR A 67 -2.39 -8.99 -7.20
N ALA A 68 -3.06 -9.65 -6.25
CA ALA A 68 -2.62 -9.65 -4.84
C ALA A 68 -1.18 -10.16 -4.69
N ARG A 69 -0.83 -11.22 -5.42
CA ARG A 69 0.53 -11.80 -5.44
C ARG A 69 1.55 -10.81 -6.00
N ASP A 70 1.20 -10.06 -7.05
CA ASP A 70 2.08 -9.02 -7.58
C ASP A 70 2.29 -7.90 -6.57
N LEU A 71 1.23 -7.45 -5.89
CA LEU A 71 1.35 -6.43 -4.85
C LEU A 71 2.21 -6.89 -3.67
N GLU A 72 2.13 -8.15 -3.28
CA GLU A 72 3.03 -8.74 -2.27
C GLU A 72 4.49 -8.71 -2.71
N ARG A 73 4.76 -9.12 -3.96
CA ARG A 73 6.11 -9.08 -4.55
C ARG A 73 6.65 -7.65 -4.63
N ILE A 74 5.82 -6.71 -5.08
CA ILE A 74 6.16 -5.29 -5.15
C ILE A 74 6.47 -4.75 -3.75
N LYS A 75 5.62 -5.04 -2.76
CA LYS A 75 5.85 -4.63 -1.36
C LYS A 75 7.13 -5.23 -0.80
N ALA A 76 7.41 -6.51 -1.06
CA ALA A 76 8.63 -7.18 -0.60
C ALA A 76 9.88 -6.52 -1.19
N HIS A 77 9.86 -6.17 -2.48
CA HIS A 77 10.95 -5.43 -3.12
C HIS A 77 11.24 -4.09 -2.43
N TYR A 78 10.22 -3.28 -2.15
CA TYR A 78 10.43 -1.98 -1.48
C TYR A 78 10.85 -2.11 -0.01
N LYS A 79 10.45 -3.18 0.68
CA LYS A 79 10.96 -3.49 2.02
C LYS A 79 12.45 -3.85 1.99
N ASP A 80 12.90 -4.61 1.00
CA ASP A 80 14.32 -4.91 0.82
C ASP A 80 15.13 -3.63 0.55
N LEU A 81 14.63 -2.74 -0.31
CA LEU A 81 15.24 -1.42 -0.52
C LEU A 81 15.30 -0.60 0.78
N GLN A 82 14.20 -0.58 1.55
CA GLN A 82 14.14 0.12 2.83
C GLN A 82 15.21 -0.40 3.78
N GLN A 83 15.35 -1.73 3.91
CA GLN A 83 16.36 -2.33 4.78
C GLN A 83 17.78 -1.93 4.36
N LYS A 84 18.12 -2.03 3.07
CA LYS A 84 19.44 -1.63 2.55
C LYS A 84 19.77 -0.18 2.85
N ILE A 85 18.79 0.71 2.69
CA ILE A 85 18.94 2.13 3.00
C ILE A 85 19.12 2.34 4.51
N MET A 86 18.36 1.61 5.33
CA MET A 86 18.51 1.64 6.78
C MET A 86 19.89 1.19 7.24
N ASP A 87 20.43 0.13 6.64
CA ASP A 87 21.77 -0.38 6.97
C ASP A 87 22.84 0.69 6.71
N ILE A 88 22.79 1.35 5.54
CA ILE A 88 23.68 2.48 5.20
C ILE A 88 23.47 3.67 6.14
N GLN A 89 22.22 3.98 6.49
CA GLN A 89 21.93 5.03 7.47
C GLN A 89 22.54 4.71 8.84
N MET A 90 22.53 3.45 9.28
CA MET A 90 23.13 3.04 10.55
C MET A 90 24.66 3.12 10.52
N GLU A 91 25.30 2.87 9.37
CA GLU A 91 26.74 3.07 9.20
C GLU A 91 27.14 4.54 9.37
N HIS A 92 26.33 5.47 8.86
CA HIS A 92 26.59 6.91 8.92
C HIS A 92 26.06 7.61 10.18
N TRP A 93 24.96 7.12 10.76
CA TRP A 93 24.26 7.71 11.91
C TRP A 93 23.77 6.65 12.88
N LYS A 94 24.62 6.26 13.83
CA LYS A 94 24.34 5.23 14.86
C LYS A 94 23.18 5.57 15.82
N ILE A 95 22.63 6.79 15.80
CA ILE A 95 21.67 7.29 16.80
C ILE A 95 20.28 7.59 16.19
N CYS A 96 20.13 7.64 14.86
CA CYS A 96 18.89 8.10 14.23
C CYS A 96 17.98 6.92 13.80
N PHE A 97 17.26 6.34 14.76
CA PHE A 97 16.25 5.31 14.47
C PHE A 97 14.91 5.95 14.08
N VAL A 98 14.79 6.38 12.83
CA VAL A 98 13.46 6.69 12.29
C VAL A 98 12.78 5.36 11.95
N TRP A 99 11.94 4.88 12.86
CA TRP A 99 11.14 3.67 12.65
C TRP A 99 10.06 3.93 11.59
N TYR A 100 9.86 2.95 10.70
CA TYR A 100 8.69 2.94 9.81
C TYR A 100 7.52 2.31 10.55
N LEU A 101 6.41 3.05 10.66
CA LEU A 101 5.15 2.55 11.19
C LEU A 101 4.15 2.37 10.03
N ASP A 102 3.74 1.12 9.77
CA ASP A 102 2.77 0.81 8.71
C ASP A 102 1.36 1.20 9.18
N THR A 103 0.91 2.41 8.79
CA THR A 103 -0.42 2.95 9.11
C THR A 103 -1.50 2.59 8.10
N SER A 104 -1.18 1.76 7.10
CA SER A 104 -2.05 1.50 5.93
C SER A 104 -3.45 1.00 6.28
N LYS A 105 -3.59 0.17 7.32
CA LYS A 105 -4.90 -0.31 7.80
C LYS A 105 -5.77 0.84 8.34
N ALA A 106 -5.17 1.75 9.10
CA ALA A 106 -5.87 2.90 9.65
C ALA A 106 -6.25 3.89 8.54
N GLU A 107 -5.33 4.16 7.62
CA GLU A 107 -5.58 5.00 6.44
C GLU A 107 -6.71 4.45 5.58
N TRP A 108 -6.75 3.14 5.33
CA TRP A 108 -7.85 2.52 4.57
C TRP A 108 -9.20 2.78 5.23
N ARG A 109 -9.30 2.60 6.56
CA ARG A 109 -10.54 2.86 7.30
C ARG A 109 -10.99 4.31 7.17
N ILE A 110 -10.07 5.27 7.28
CA ILE A 110 -10.37 6.70 7.10
C ILE A 110 -10.89 6.97 5.68
N ARG A 111 -10.25 6.40 4.65
CA ARG A 111 -10.67 6.57 3.24
C ARG A 111 -12.05 5.96 2.97
N GLU A 112 -12.35 4.78 3.51
CA GLU A 112 -13.67 4.16 3.36
C GLU A 112 -14.76 4.93 4.11
N PHE A 113 -14.44 5.44 5.31
CA PHE A 113 -15.35 6.32 6.05
C PHE A 113 -15.69 7.58 5.24
N GLY A 114 -14.68 8.22 4.63
CA GLY A 114 -14.89 9.35 3.73
C GLY A 114 -15.77 9.01 2.52
N ARG A 115 -15.59 7.82 1.91
CA ARG A 115 -16.46 7.36 0.81
C ARG A 115 -17.90 7.12 1.24
N MET A 116 -18.12 6.58 2.42
CA MET A 116 -19.47 6.37 2.95
C MET A 116 -20.17 7.71 3.13
N ILE A 117 -19.52 8.69 3.78
CA ILE A 117 -20.09 10.02 4.02
C ILE A 117 -20.36 10.76 2.70
N LEU A 118 -19.37 10.84 1.81
CA LEU A 118 -19.50 11.57 0.53
C LEU A 118 -20.35 10.81 -0.51
N GLY A 119 -20.48 9.50 -0.38
CA GLY A 119 -21.32 8.64 -1.21
C GLY A 119 -22.80 8.71 -0.83
N THR A 120 -23.14 9.05 0.41
CA THR A 120 -24.51 9.38 0.82
C THR A 120 -25.03 10.69 0.21
N ASP A 121 -24.14 11.61 -0.15
CA ASP A 121 -24.53 12.94 -0.66
C ASP A 121 -25.00 12.90 -2.13
N ARG A 122 -24.49 11.94 -2.92
CA ARG A 122 -24.90 11.77 -4.33
C ARG A 122 -26.22 11.01 -4.53
N ARG A 123 -26.88 10.55 -3.46
CA ARG A 123 -28.23 9.95 -3.52
C ARG A 123 -29.34 10.89 -3.04
N ARG A 124 -29.04 12.20 -2.94
CA ARG A 124 -30.00 13.24 -2.50
C ARG A 124 -30.33 14.30 -3.54
N ASN A 125 -29.82 14.21 -4.76
CA ASN A 125 -30.20 15.07 -5.88
C ASN A 125 -30.72 14.23 -7.05
#